data_AF-A0A7C1L134-F1
#
_entry.id   AF-A0A7C1L134-F1
#
_cell.length_a   1.000
_cell.length_b   1.000
_cell.length_c   1.000
_cell.angle_alpha   90.00
_cell.angle_beta   90.00
_cell.angle_gamma   90.00
#
_symmetry.space_group_name_H-M   'P 1'
#
loop_
_entity.id
_entity.type
_entity.pdbx_description
1 polymer ?
#
loop_
_entity_poly.entity_id
_entity_poly.type
_entity_poly.pdbx_seq_one_letter_code
_entity_poly.pdbx_strand_id
1 'polypeptide(L)'
;LVTDSDGRAVPKQKVDFTIIKGEGTLSVENTTTDVNGQASTTLKLGNQLGLLEVEAKLSGTDTFVTFTTIVSINKPYSIEMVMCRVVDHVDRYH
;
A
#
# COMPACT_ATOMS: atom_id res chain seq x y z
N LEU A 1 -5.36 -6.16 -2.63
CA LEU A 1 -5.74 -7.56 -2.76
C LEU A 1 -4.64 -8.40 -2.18
N VAL A 2 -4.81 -8.78 -0.92
CA VAL A 2 -4.10 -9.85 -0.24
C VAL A 2 -4.87 -11.14 -0.58
N THR A 3 -4.20 -12.09 -1.22
CA THR A 3 -4.78 -13.40 -1.55
C THR A 3 -3.99 -14.54 -0.91
N ASP A 4 -4.66 -15.64 -0.63
CA ASP A 4 -3.99 -16.92 -0.30
C ASP A 4 -3.43 -17.59 -1.56
N SER A 5 -2.76 -18.74 -1.36
CA SER A 5 -2.17 -19.55 -2.44
C SER A 5 -3.19 -20.10 -3.43
N ASP A 6 -4.47 -20.17 -3.06
CA ASP A 6 -5.57 -20.59 -3.93
C ASP A 6 -6.22 -19.41 -4.67
N GLY A 7 -5.67 -18.18 -4.49
CA GLY A 7 -6.17 -16.96 -5.10
C GLY A 7 -7.40 -16.37 -4.41
N ARG A 8 -7.75 -16.84 -3.21
CA ARG A 8 -8.90 -16.32 -2.44
C ARG A 8 -8.48 -15.11 -1.64
N ALA A 9 -9.33 -14.09 -1.62
CA ALA A 9 -9.11 -12.90 -0.82
C ALA A 9 -9.06 -13.23 0.68
N VAL A 10 -8.07 -12.68 1.39
CA VAL A 10 -7.91 -12.89 2.84
C VAL A 10 -8.33 -11.63 3.59
N PRO A 11 -9.50 -11.64 4.28
CA PRO A 11 -9.95 -10.51 5.07
C PRO A 11 -9.25 -10.43 6.44
N LYS A 12 -9.38 -9.26 7.08
CA LYS A 12 -8.90 -8.98 8.45
C LYS A 12 -7.38 -9.07 8.63
N GLN A 13 -6.63 -8.95 7.55
CA GLN A 13 -5.18 -8.91 7.60
C GLN A 13 -4.70 -7.48 7.81
N LYS A 14 -3.82 -7.27 8.79
CA LYS A 14 -3.30 -5.94 9.09
C LYS A 14 -2.22 -5.56 8.06
N VAL A 15 -2.37 -4.36 7.49
CA VAL A 15 -1.43 -3.77 6.54
C VAL A 15 -0.92 -2.47 7.14
N ASP A 16 0.40 -2.32 7.21
CA ASP A 16 1.09 -1.11 7.64
C ASP A 16 1.59 -0.35 6.40
N PHE A 17 1.30 0.95 6.33
CA PHE A 17 1.70 1.85 5.25
C PHE A 17 2.79 2.79 5.76
N THR A 18 3.91 2.87 5.04
CA THR A 18 5.04 3.72 5.41
C THR A 18 5.51 4.53 4.21
N ILE A 19 5.70 5.84 4.37
CA ILE A 19 6.39 6.66 3.37
C ILE A 19 7.88 6.40 3.52
N ILE A 20 8.49 5.71 2.56
CA ILE A 20 9.91 5.34 2.59
C ILE A 20 10.80 6.35 1.86
N LYS A 21 10.18 7.20 1.01
CA LYS A 21 10.88 8.27 0.28
C LYS A 21 9.93 9.41 -0.06
N GLY A 22 10.45 10.63 -0.02
CA GLY A 22 9.70 11.85 -0.31
C GLY A 22 8.90 12.35 0.89
N GLU A 23 8.04 13.35 0.64
CA GLU A 23 7.19 13.96 1.68
C GLU A 23 5.72 13.80 1.32
N GLY A 24 4.94 13.38 2.31
CA GLY A 24 3.50 13.30 2.20
C GLY A 24 2.86 12.96 3.54
N THR A 25 1.55 12.84 3.54
CA THR A 25 0.79 12.45 4.73
C THR A 25 -0.18 11.36 4.35
N LEU A 26 -0.17 10.25 5.08
CA LEU A 26 -1.14 9.18 4.93
C LEU A 26 -2.36 9.47 5.80
N SER A 27 -3.57 9.22 5.30
CA SER A 27 -4.79 9.36 6.11
C SER A 27 -4.83 8.38 7.28
N VAL A 28 -4.27 7.18 7.06
CA VAL A 28 -4.05 6.15 8.07
C VAL A 28 -2.72 5.45 7.78
N GLU A 29 -1.94 5.18 8.82
CA GLU A 29 -0.67 4.45 8.71
C GLU A 29 -0.87 2.94 8.74
N ASN A 30 -2.04 2.46 9.18
CA ASN A 30 -2.36 1.04 9.15
C ASN A 30 -3.87 0.84 9.02
N THR A 31 -4.26 -0.26 8.40
CA THR A 31 -5.65 -0.70 8.28
C THR A 31 -5.72 -2.22 8.15
N THR A 32 -6.92 -2.78 8.23
CA THR A 32 -7.15 -4.21 7.97
C THR A 32 -7.80 -4.43 6.62
N THR A 33 -7.46 -5.52 5.94
CA THR A 33 -8.11 -5.90 4.68
C THR A 33 -9.60 -6.17 4.85
N ASP A 34 -10.40 -5.72 3.89
CA ASP A 34 -11.85 -5.97 3.84
C ASP A 34 -12.20 -7.40 3.39
N VAL A 35 -13.49 -7.70 3.20
CA VAL A 35 -13.99 -9.02 2.73
C VAL A 35 -13.42 -9.43 1.37
N ASN A 36 -12.96 -8.46 0.60
CA ASN A 36 -12.33 -8.64 -0.69
C ASN A 36 -10.80 -8.61 -0.59
N GLY A 37 -10.19 -8.67 0.60
CA GLY A 37 -8.74 -8.66 0.76
C GLY A 37 -8.10 -7.31 0.42
N GLN A 38 -8.85 -6.21 0.46
CA GLN A 38 -8.38 -4.88 0.09
C GLN A 38 -8.13 -4.02 1.33
N ALA A 39 -6.95 -3.43 1.38
CA ALA A 39 -6.56 -2.40 2.34
C ALA A 39 -6.21 -1.14 1.54
N SER A 40 -6.67 0.02 2.00
CA SER A 40 -6.45 1.29 1.32
C SER A 40 -6.09 2.40 2.31
N THR A 41 -5.29 3.33 1.84
CA THR A 41 -4.98 4.59 2.51
C THR A 41 -4.94 5.70 1.45
N THR A 42 -5.16 6.93 1.89
CA THR A 42 -5.05 8.10 1.02
C THR A 42 -3.73 8.79 1.30
N LEU A 43 -2.89 8.91 0.28
CA LEU A 43 -1.67 9.69 0.33
C LEU A 43 -1.97 11.13 -0.11
N LYS A 44 -1.74 12.09 0.77
CA LYS A 44 -1.65 13.51 0.44
C LYS A 44 -0.20 13.86 0.12
N LEU A 45 0.02 14.34 -1.10
CA LEU A 45 1.36 14.75 -1.54
C LEU A 45 1.81 16.02 -0.80
N GLY A 46 3.08 16.05 -0.38
CA GLY A 46 3.73 17.24 0.16
C GLY A 46 4.19 18.21 -0.94
N ASN A 47 4.93 19.23 -0.52
CA ASN A 47 5.48 20.24 -1.42
C ASN A 47 6.85 19.84 -2.01
N GLN A 48 7.44 18.74 -1.55
CA GLN A 48 8.68 18.23 -2.11
C GLN A 48 8.45 17.64 -3.51
N LEU A 49 9.11 18.23 -4.50
CA LEU A 49 9.13 17.72 -5.86
C LEU A 49 10.01 16.46 -5.95
N GLY A 50 9.67 15.59 -6.90
CA GLY A 50 10.44 14.38 -7.19
C GLY A 50 9.75 13.11 -6.72
N LEU A 51 10.55 12.07 -6.50
CA LEU A 51 10.06 10.72 -6.23
C LEU A 51 9.47 10.60 -4.82
N LEU A 52 8.27 10.03 -4.74
CA LEU A 52 7.63 9.63 -3.50
C LEU A 52 7.32 8.14 -3.57
N GLU A 53 7.72 7.41 -2.53
CA GLU A 53 7.49 5.97 -2.42
C GLU A 53 6.77 5.65 -1.11
N VAL A 54 5.69 4.87 -1.21
CA VAL A 54 4.94 4.34 -0.08
C VAL A 54 5.02 2.83 -0.12
N GLU A 55 5.45 2.23 0.98
CA GLU A 55 5.42 0.78 1.18
C GLU A 55 4.13 0.39 1.90
N ALA A 56 3.43 -0.62 1.39
CA ALA A 56 2.34 -1.31 2.07
C ALA A 56 2.82 -2.72 2.45
N LYS A 57 3.07 -2.94 3.74
CA LYS A 57 3.59 -4.19 4.29
C LYS A 57 2.50 -4.95 5.02
N LEU A 58 2.39 -6.25 4.77
CA LEU A 58 1.52 -7.13 5.53
C LEU A 58 2.16 -7.39 6.90
N SER A 59 1.46 -7.06 8.00
CA SER A 59 2.02 -7.18 9.34
C SER A 59 2.34 -8.64 9.68
N GLY A 60 3.54 -8.90 10.19
CA GLY A 60 3.96 -10.24 10.58
C GLY A 60 4.49 -11.12 9.43
N THR A 61 4.62 -10.57 8.21
CA THR A 61 5.31 -11.23 7.09
C THR A 61 6.39 -10.30 6.50
N ASP A 62 7.20 -10.83 5.60
CA ASP A 62 8.13 -10.04 4.77
C ASP A 62 7.50 -9.60 3.45
N THR A 63 6.19 -9.78 3.30
CA THR A 63 5.47 -9.42 2.09
C THR A 63 5.10 -7.95 2.12
N PHE A 64 5.56 -7.22 1.11
CA PHE A 64 5.22 -5.81 0.92
C PHE A 64 5.06 -5.48 -0.56
N VAL A 65 4.42 -4.35 -0.82
CA VAL A 65 4.29 -3.74 -2.14
C VAL A 65 4.67 -2.28 -2.04
N THR A 66 5.46 -1.81 -2.99
CA THR A 66 5.86 -0.40 -3.07
C THR A 66 5.03 0.33 -4.14
N PHE A 67 4.49 1.48 -3.75
CA PHE A 67 3.78 2.42 -4.62
C PHE A 67 4.68 3.60 -4.87
N THR A 68 5.01 3.84 -6.14
CA THR A 68 5.87 4.94 -6.56
C THR A 68 5.05 5.98 -7.31
N THR A 69 5.21 7.24 -6.93
CA THR A 69 4.65 8.38 -7.64
C THR A 69 5.67 9.51 -7.75
N ILE A 70 5.44 10.46 -8.66
CA ILE A 70 6.32 11.61 -8.87
C ILE A 70 5.52 12.87 -8.64
N VAL A 71 5.96 13.70 -7.70
CA VAL A 71 5.41 15.03 -7.45
C VAL A 71 6.03 16.00 -8.46
N SER A 72 5.18 16.62 -9.29
CA SER A 72 5.59 17.59 -10.32
C SER A 72 4.67 18.82 -10.26
N ILE A 73 5.24 20.00 -10.52
CA ILE A 73 4.56 21.31 -10.48
C ILE A 73 3.36 21.46 -11.44
N ASN A 74 3.10 20.49 -12.33
CA ASN A 74 2.02 20.49 -13.34
C ASN A 74 0.96 19.39 -13.16
N LYS A 75 0.94 18.67 -12.04
CA LYS A 75 -0.17 17.77 -11.68
C LYS A 75 -0.98 18.48 -10.58
N PRO A 76 -2.29 18.72 -10.72
CA PRO A 76 -3.06 19.25 -9.59
C PRO A 76 -2.83 18.35 -8.37
N TYR A 77 -2.66 18.96 -7.19
CA TYR A 77 -2.25 18.37 -5.91
C TYR A 77 -3.21 17.29 -5.32
N SER A 78 -3.88 16.53 -6.18
CA SER A 78 -4.82 15.47 -5.82
C SER A 78 -4.82 14.41 -6.94
N ILE A 79 -4.08 13.32 -6.77
CA ILE A 79 -4.30 12.06 -7.50
C ILE A 79 -4.36 10.90 -6.50
N GLU A 80 -5.19 9.94 -6.88
CA GLU A 80 -6.15 9.13 -6.15
C GLU A 80 -5.63 7.75 -5.71
N MET A 81 -6.34 7.19 -4.73
CA MET A 81 -6.32 5.81 -4.18
C MET A 81 -5.07 4.95 -4.42
N VAL A 82 -4.37 4.66 -3.31
CA VAL A 82 -3.44 3.53 -3.24
C VAL A 82 -4.27 2.25 -3.13
N MET A 83 -4.58 1.64 -4.28
CA MET A 83 -5.15 0.28 -4.34
C MET A 83 -4.01 -0.72 -4.09
N CYS A 84 -3.95 -1.25 -2.87
CA CYS A 84 -2.97 -2.26 -2.52
C CYS A 84 -3.22 -3.54 -3.36
N ARG A 85 -2.21 -4.18 -3.97
CA ARG A 85 -2.29 -5.52 -4.63
C ARG A 85 -1.11 -6.37 -4.18
N VAL A 86 -1.29 -7.09 -3.07
CA VAL A 86 -0.30 -7.96 -2.44
C VAL A 86 -0.60 -9.40 -2.86
N VAL A 87 0.05 -9.87 -3.92
CA VAL A 87 -0.01 -11.29 -4.27
C VAL A 87 1.05 -12.00 -3.43
N ASP A 88 0.62 -12.64 -2.35
CA ASP A 88 1.47 -13.54 -1.60
C ASP A 88 1.66 -14.84 -2.38
N HIS A 89 2.88 -15.10 -2.87
CA HIS A 89 3.32 -16.46 -3.15
C HIS A 89 3.98 -16.99 -1.88
N VAL A 90 3.17 -17.45 -0.92
CA VAL A 90 3.68 -18.31 0.15
C VAL A 90 3.92 -19.67 -0.49
N ASP A 91 5.16 -19.92 -0.92
CA ASP A 91 5.60 -21.28 -1.23
C ASP A 91 5.31 -22.17 -0.01
N ARG A 92 4.59 -23.26 -0.29
CA ARG A 92 4.14 -24.25 0.68
C ARG A 92 5.27 -24.66 1.61
N TYR A 93 5.03 -24.60 2.91
CA TYR A 93 5.69 -25.50 3.84
C TYR A 93 4.64 -26.22 4.70
N HIS A 94 4.49 -27.51 4.36
CA HIS A 94 3.63 -28.57 4.93
C HIS A 94 2.28 -28.80 4.24
#